data_AF-A0A1C7MX77-F1
#
_entry.id   AF-A0A1C7MX77-F1
#
_cell.length_a   1.000
_cell.length_b   1.000
_cell.length_c   1.000
_cell.angle_alpha   90.00
_cell.angle_beta   90.00
_cell.angle_gamma   90.00
#
_symmetry.space_group_name_H-M   'P 1'
#
loop_
_entity.id
_entity.type
_entity.pdbx_description
1 polymer ?
#
loop_
_entity_poly.entity_id
_entity_poly.type
_entity_poly.pdbx_seq_one_letter_code
_entity_poly.pdbx_strand_id
1 'polypeptide(L)'
;DGKSVFVKFVWKPLQGLSNLVWDEAQKIAGKDPDFHRRDMYEAIDRGDFPQYEFGVQIVPEEDQFKYPFDLLDASKIIPESLVPVTRLGKMTLNRNVDNFFSETEQVTFHMGHVVRGIGFTNDPLLHGRLFSYLDTQLNRMNSKNFMQLPINRPIVPVHNNFRDGFMQPVVFQGKVNYYPNTMQDNTPQVASPQTDGYIDYPEYVNGSKGRGKYGKFADHFSQAQLFYNSLTTPEQQQVVDAARFELGRCSNMTIRQNMVQVFNRVDNNMATRIAFGVGVPLPEQTEVNQNQTDHALSIENYPCPKDIKTKRVAILTVPGIDAQEAKTMFDILHRKGAYVDMIGLKQGEQQNGLWANHTYLTTSSVLYDGFYVPSGDVQAFYLLSNNISAFPYQEPLVYLLDAFRHGKPIAASGHGSLLLKASGIPLSVMTLSHEQQKNLGLFVVDGIADFDMFGDELEKGLRRQRYWNRLPLDPNAKQSPTLSQPCSE
;
A
#
# COMPACT_ATOMS: atom_id res chain seq x y z
N ASP A 1 22.33 6.89 -30.61
CA ASP A 1 23.50 6.05 -30.96
C ASP A 1 23.15 4.55 -30.99
N GLY A 2 21.93 4.14 -30.60
CA GLY A 2 21.48 2.75 -30.68
C GLY A 2 21.92 1.87 -29.50
N LYS A 3 22.51 2.47 -28.46
CA LYS A 3 22.91 1.75 -27.24
C LYS A 3 21.69 1.35 -26.41
N SER A 4 21.74 0.14 -25.87
CA SER A 4 20.78 -0.41 -24.92
C SER A 4 21.30 -0.29 -23.48
N VAL A 5 20.37 -0.22 -22.53
CA VAL A 5 20.61 -0.43 -21.10
C VAL A 5 19.44 -1.22 -20.54
N PHE A 6 19.68 -2.05 -19.53
CA PHE A 6 18.60 -2.68 -18.77
C PHE A 6 18.00 -1.67 -17.80
N VAL A 7 16.67 -1.67 -17.69
CA VAL A 7 15.95 -0.78 -16.77
C VAL A 7 14.93 -1.54 -15.93
N LYS A 8 14.83 -1.18 -14.64
CA LYS A 8 13.67 -1.50 -13.79
C LYS A 8 12.98 -0.18 -13.43
N PHE A 9 11.68 -0.10 -13.72
CA PHE A 9 10.85 1.07 -13.42
C PHE A 9 10.37 1.03 -11.96
N VAL A 10 10.47 2.15 -11.26
CA VAL A 10 10.11 2.28 -9.84
C VAL A 10 9.21 3.49 -9.64
N TRP A 11 8.15 3.31 -8.86
CA TRP A 11 7.28 4.39 -8.39
C TRP A 11 7.41 4.52 -6.87
N LYS A 12 7.81 5.69 -6.39
CA LYS A 12 7.96 5.99 -4.96
C LYS A 12 6.87 6.99 -4.51
N PRO A 13 5.95 6.62 -3.60
CA PRO A 13 4.89 7.52 -3.15
C PRO A 13 5.46 8.68 -2.33
N LEU A 14 4.97 9.89 -2.56
CA LEU A 14 5.41 11.07 -1.81
C LEU A 14 4.72 11.20 -0.44
N GLN A 15 3.63 10.45 -0.23
CA GLN A 15 2.86 10.38 1.00
C GLN A 15 3.46 9.38 2.02
N GLY A 16 4.60 8.75 1.69
CA GLY A 16 5.21 7.68 2.49
C GLY A 16 4.58 6.32 2.23
N LEU A 17 5.08 5.29 2.92
CA LEU A 17 4.49 3.97 2.96
C LEU A 17 3.74 3.77 4.28
N SER A 18 2.65 3.00 4.22
CA SER A 18 1.79 2.69 5.37
C SER A 18 1.12 1.35 5.13
N ASN A 19 0.99 0.54 6.18
CA ASN A 19 0.29 -0.74 6.13
C ASN A 19 -0.75 -0.86 7.25
N LEU A 20 -1.78 -1.63 6.95
CA LEU A 20 -2.74 -2.10 7.94
C LEU A 20 -2.17 -3.32 8.69
N VAL A 21 -2.64 -3.55 9.91
CA VAL A 21 -2.42 -4.84 10.59
C VAL A 21 -3.52 -5.82 10.20
N TRP A 22 -3.27 -7.12 10.31
CA TRP A 22 -4.17 -8.11 9.70
C TRP A 22 -5.61 -8.08 10.26
N ASP A 23 -5.78 -8.05 11.59
CA ASP A 23 -7.11 -7.95 12.23
C ASP A 23 -7.90 -6.72 11.74
N GLU A 24 -7.21 -5.60 11.60
CA GLU A 24 -7.78 -4.35 11.09
C GLU A 24 -8.19 -4.49 9.62
N ALA A 25 -7.33 -5.03 8.76
CA ALA A 25 -7.62 -5.25 7.35
C ALA A 25 -8.85 -6.16 7.15
N GLN A 26 -8.98 -7.22 7.95
CA GLN A 26 -10.16 -8.10 7.92
C GLN A 26 -11.45 -7.37 8.34
N LYS A 27 -11.37 -6.52 9.37
CA LYS A 27 -12.51 -5.71 9.82
C LYS A 27 -12.90 -4.68 8.75
N ILE A 28 -11.94 -4.00 8.13
CA ILE A 28 -12.19 -3.05 7.03
C ILE A 28 -12.90 -3.76 5.88
N ALA A 29 -12.45 -4.95 5.48
CA ALA A 29 -13.07 -5.71 4.39
C ALA A 29 -14.57 -5.99 4.59
N GLY A 30 -15.06 -6.02 5.84
CA GLY A 30 -16.49 -6.11 6.14
C GLY A 30 -17.18 -4.76 6.38
N LYS A 31 -16.48 -3.79 6.99
CA LYS A 31 -17.05 -2.49 7.38
C LYS A 31 -17.11 -1.49 6.22
N ASP A 32 -16.10 -1.48 5.35
CA ASP A 32 -16.04 -0.68 4.14
C ASP A 32 -15.20 -1.42 3.06
N PRO A 33 -15.82 -2.30 2.25
CA PRO A 33 -15.10 -3.00 1.19
C PRO A 33 -14.58 -2.06 0.09
N ASP A 34 -15.03 -0.81 0.05
CA ASP A 34 -14.58 0.23 -0.86
C ASP A 34 -13.48 1.13 -0.26
N PHE A 35 -12.91 0.81 0.90
CA PHE A 35 -11.99 1.66 1.67
C PHE A 35 -10.89 2.32 0.81
N HIS A 36 -10.09 1.56 0.06
CA HIS A 36 -9.04 2.12 -0.79
C HIS A 36 -9.58 2.90 -2.00
N ARG A 37 -10.73 2.51 -2.55
CA ARG A 37 -11.37 3.24 -3.66
C ARG A 37 -11.85 4.60 -3.17
N ARG A 38 -12.53 4.62 -2.02
CA ARG A 38 -13.05 5.82 -1.37
C ARG A 38 -11.91 6.77 -0.98
N ASP A 39 -10.86 6.26 -0.34
CA ASP A 39 -9.68 7.03 0.07
C ASP A 39 -9.08 7.83 -1.09
N MET A 40 -8.76 7.15 -2.20
CA MET A 40 -8.21 7.81 -3.39
C MET A 40 -9.20 8.81 -4.01
N TYR A 41 -10.48 8.43 -4.11
CA TYR A 41 -11.51 9.26 -4.74
C TYR A 41 -11.73 10.57 -3.96
N GLU A 42 -11.89 10.48 -2.64
CA GLU A 42 -12.09 11.64 -1.78
C GLU A 42 -10.86 12.53 -1.71
N ALA A 43 -9.65 11.94 -1.68
CA ALA A 43 -8.41 12.70 -1.71
C ALA A 43 -8.32 13.55 -2.99
N ILE A 44 -8.67 12.98 -4.14
CA ILE A 44 -8.69 13.71 -5.41
C ILE A 44 -9.77 14.81 -5.41
N ASP A 45 -10.99 14.52 -4.93
CA ASP A 45 -12.08 15.51 -4.87
C ASP A 45 -11.75 16.71 -3.96
N ARG A 46 -10.96 16.48 -2.90
CA ARG A 46 -10.53 17.51 -1.95
C ARG A 46 -9.27 18.27 -2.41
N GLY A 47 -8.67 17.88 -3.54
CA GLY A 47 -7.44 18.48 -4.05
C GLY A 47 -6.15 17.95 -3.41
N ASP A 48 -6.24 16.93 -2.55
CA ASP A 48 -5.11 16.24 -1.93
C ASP A 48 -4.57 15.14 -2.85
N PHE A 49 -4.09 15.56 -4.02
CA PHE A 49 -3.75 14.66 -5.12
C PHE A 49 -2.66 13.64 -4.76
N PRO A 50 -2.88 12.34 -4.98
CA PRO A 50 -1.83 11.34 -4.85
C PRO A 50 -0.65 11.59 -5.80
N GLN A 51 0.58 11.50 -5.29
CA GLN A 51 1.79 11.78 -6.05
C GLN A 51 2.83 10.66 -5.95
N TYR A 52 3.42 10.33 -7.08
CA TYR A 52 4.45 9.29 -7.16
C TYR A 52 5.66 9.82 -7.93
N GLU A 53 6.84 9.71 -7.35
CA GLU A 53 8.10 9.95 -8.04
C GLU A 53 8.42 8.75 -8.94
N PHE A 54 8.63 9.01 -10.23
CA PHE A 54 9.06 8.02 -11.20
C PHE A 54 10.58 7.96 -11.21
N GLY A 55 11.12 6.75 -11.13
CA GLY A 55 12.54 6.52 -11.30
C GLY A 55 12.85 5.21 -12.00
N VAL A 56 14.13 5.05 -12.33
CA VAL A 56 14.66 3.85 -12.98
C VAL A 56 15.94 3.39 -12.29
N GLN A 57 16.08 2.09 -12.10
CA GLN A 57 17.41 1.49 -11.93
C GLN A 57 17.97 1.21 -13.32
N ILE A 58 19.21 1.60 -13.57
CA ILE A 58 19.86 1.50 -14.88
C ILE A 58 21.07 0.58 -14.75
N VAL A 59 21.12 -0.48 -15.56
CA VAL A 59 22.25 -1.40 -15.63
C VAL A 59 22.79 -1.43 -17.06
N PRO A 60 24.06 -1.10 -17.28
CA PRO A 60 24.70 -1.22 -18.59
C PRO A 60 24.62 -2.65 -19.14
N GLU A 61 24.58 -2.81 -20.46
CA GLU A 61 24.45 -4.14 -21.08
C GLU A 61 25.64 -5.05 -20.73
N GLU A 62 26.85 -4.49 -20.68
CA GLU A 62 28.07 -5.19 -20.28
C GLU A 62 28.04 -5.73 -18.84
N ASP A 63 27.10 -5.26 -18.02
CA ASP A 63 26.97 -5.62 -16.60
C ASP A 63 25.92 -6.71 -16.36
N GLN A 64 25.22 -7.18 -17.40
CA GLN A 64 24.13 -8.15 -17.30
C GLN A 64 24.45 -9.34 -16.40
N PHE A 65 25.68 -9.87 -16.49
CA PHE A 65 26.08 -11.09 -15.81
C PHE A 65 26.86 -10.86 -14.50
N LYS A 66 27.10 -9.61 -14.09
CA LYS A 66 27.91 -9.26 -12.90
C LYS A 66 27.22 -9.57 -11.56
N TYR A 67 25.90 -9.72 -11.56
CA TYR A 67 25.11 -9.95 -10.36
C TYR A 67 25.02 -11.45 -10.01
N PRO A 68 24.80 -11.83 -8.74
CA PRO A 68 24.63 -13.24 -8.35
C PRO A 68 23.32 -13.84 -8.86
N PHE A 69 22.35 -12.99 -9.24
CA PHE A 69 21.09 -13.35 -9.87
C PHE A 69 21.06 -12.98 -11.36
N ASP A 70 20.06 -13.47 -12.09
CA ASP A 70 19.81 -13.08 -13.47
C ASP A 70 18.93 -11.82 -13.50
N LEU A 71 19.31 -10.79 -14.28
CA LEU A 71 18.47 -9.59 -14.44
C LEU A 71 17.14 -9.87 -15.14
N LEU A 72 17.07 -10.98 -15.87
CA LEU A 72 15.88 -11.45 -16.59
C LEU A 72 14.95 -12.30 -15.72
N ASP A 73 15.33 -12.58 -14.47
CA ASP A 73 14.51 -13.33 -13.52
C ASP A 73 13.54 -12.39 -12.79
N ALA A 74 12.26 -12.49 -13.13
CA ALA A 74 11.19 -11.69 -12.50
C ALA A 74 10.97 -11.99 -11.01
N SER A 75 11.53 -13.09 -10.48
CA SER A 75 11.53 -13.37 -9.03
C SER A 75 12.63 -12.63 -8.27
N LYS A 76 13.46 -11.83 -8.98
CA LYS A 76 14.59 -11.12 -8.41
C LYS A 76 14.39 -9.60 -8.53
N ILE A 77 14.54 -8.91 -7.40
CA ILE A 77 14.74 -7.46 -7.35
C ILE A 77 16.21 -7.14 -7.65
N ILE A 78 16.47 -5.90 -8.07
CA ILE A 78 17.81 -5.32 -8.00
C ILE A 78 17.88 -4.54 -6.69
N PRO A 79 18.65 -4.97 -5.67
CA PRO A 79 18.78 -4.23 -4.42
C PRO A 79 19.23 -2.78 -4.69
N GLU A 80 18.59 -1.81 -4.03
CA GLU A 80 18.92 -0.38 -4.25
C GLU A 80 20.35 -0.05 -3.76
N SER A 81 20.89 -0.86 -2.85
CA SER A 81 22.31 -0.81 -2.45
C SER A 81 23.30 -1.17 -3.57
N LEU A 82 22.86 -1.92 -4.58
CA LEU A 82 23.69 -2.29 -5.74
C LEU A 82 23.48 -1.35 -6.92
N VAL A 83 22.24 -0.97 -7.19
CA VAL A 83 21.88 -0.05 -8.28
C VAL A 83 20.85 0.95 -7.75
N PRO A 84 21.25 2.21 -7.53
CA PRO A 84 20.34 3.22 -6.99
C PRO A 84 19.27 3.60 -8.02
N VAL A 85 18.12 4.03 -7.52
CA VAL A 85 17.04 4.56 -8.36
C VAL A 85 17.39 5.99 -8.83
N THR A 86 17.49 6.16 -10.14
CA THR A 86 17.62 7.47 -10.79
C THR A 86 16.24 8.08 -11.01
N ARG A 87 15.99 9.23 -10.37
CA ARG A 87 14.72 9.95 -10.46
C ARG A 87 14.57 10.60 -11.84
N LEU A 88 13.43 10.41 -12.49
CA LEU A 88 13.15 10.92 -13.84
C LEU A 88 11.97 11.90 -13.88
N GLY A 89 11.00 11.78 -12.97
CA GLY A 89 9.82 12.63 -13.01
C GLY A 89 8.84 12.36 -11.89
N LYS A 90 7.63 12.90 -12.03
CA LYS A 90 6.54 12.78 -11.05
C LYS A 90 5.21 12.58 -11.77
N MET A 91 4.40 11.65 -11.28
CA MET A 91 3.00 11.49 -11.65
C MET A 91 2.12 12.07 -10.54
N THR A 92 1.04 12.75 -10.93
CA THR A 92 0.04 13.30 -10.00
C THR A 92 -1.34 12.88 -10.50
N LEU A 93 -2.09 12.17 -9.66
CA LEU A 93 -3.47 11.77 -9.96
C LEU A 93 -4.39 12.88 -9.47
N ASN A 94 -4.96 13.66 -10.39
CA ASN A 94 -5.63 14.93 -10.07
C ASN A 94 -7.08 15.04 -10.57
N ARG A 95 -7.64 13.96 -11.10
CA ARG A 95 -9.01 13.94 -11.58
C ARG A 95 -9.61 12.55 -11.43
N ASN A 96 -10.78 12.48 -10.83
CA ASN A 96 -11.57 11.27 -10.81
C ASN A 96 -12.20 11.00 -12.19
N VAL A 97 -12.61 9.75 -12.41
CA VAL A 97 -13.37 9.37 -13.60
C VAL A 97 -14.78 9.97 -13.55
N ASP A 98 -15.30 10.38 -14.69
CA ASP A 98 -16.68 10.84 -14.85
C ASP A 98 -17.64 9.64 -14.81
N ASN A 99 -17.22 8.49 -15.36
CA ASN A 99 -17.96 7.24 -15.30
C ASN A 99 -17.03 6.03 -15.11
N PHE A 100 -17.22 5.33 -13.98
CA PHE A 100 -16.40 4.17 -13.61
C PHE A 100 -16.38 3.08 -14.70
N PHE A 101 -17.53 2.78 -15.32
CA PHE A 101 -17.59 1.69 -16.28
C PHE A 101 -16.89 2.03 -17.59
N SER A 102 -17.19 3.19 -18.19
CA SER A 102 -16.60 3.57 -19.49
C SER A 102 -15.13 3.96 -19.41
N GLU A 103 -14.61 4.29 -18.22
CA GLU A 103 -13.22 4.67 -18.02
C GLU A 103 -12.45 3.60 -17.25
N THR A 104 -12.76 3.33 -15.98
CA THR A 104 -12.02 2.38 -15.14
C THR A 104 -12.21 0.93 -15.56
N GLU A 105 -13.44 0.48 -15.78
CA GLU A 105 -13.70 -0.92 -16.14
C GLU A 105 -13.26 -1.20 -17.59
N GLN A 106 -13.41 -0.22 -18.49
CA GLN A 106 -13.09 -0.38 -19.91
C GLN A 106 -11.65 -0.04 -20.31
N VAL A 107 -10.81 0.49 -19.40
CA VAL A 107 -9.39 0.73 -19.73
C VAL A 107 -8.67 -0.59 -20.05
N THR A 108 -7.79 -0.56 -21.05
CA THR A 108 -6.99 -1.72 -21.50
C THR A 108 -5.50 -1.38 -21.41
N PHE A 109 -4.84 -1.85 -20.35
CA PHE A 109 -3.38 -1.80 -20.27
C PHE A 109 -2.76 -3.01 -20.97
N HIS A 110 -1.54 -2.86 -21.51
CA HIS A 110 -0.79 -3.96 -22.11
C HIS A 110 0.72 -3.64 -22.10
N MET A 111 1.54 -4.59 -21.63
CA MET A 111 3.02 -4.45 -21.65
C MET A 111 3.64 -4.23 -23.03
N GLY A 112 2.96 -4.59 -24.11
CA GLY A 112 3.38 -4.39 -25.50
C GLY A 112 3.08 -2.98 -26.02
N HIS A 113 2.35 -2.15 -25.26
CA HIS A 113 2.15 -0.75 -25.58
C HIS A 113 3.40 0.06 -25.19
N VAL A 114 4.48 -0.15 -25.94
CA VAL A 114 5.74 0.60 -25.80
C VAL A 114 5.89 1.63 -26.92
N VAL A 115 6.78 2.59 -26.71
CA VAL A 115 7.13 3.64 -27.69
C VAL A 115 8.60 3.50 -28.09
N ARG A 116 8.98 4.11 -29.23
CA ARG A 116 10.38 4.15 -29.70
C ARG A 116 11.31 4.59 -28.56
N GLY A 117 12.35 3.80 -28.30
CA GLY A 117 13.31 4.02 -27.21
C GLY A 117 13.10 3.11 -26.00
N ILE A 118 11.98 2.36 -25.94
CA ILE A 118 11.73 1.33 -24.93
C ILE A 118 11.54 0.00 -25.66
N GLY A 119 12.35 -1.00 -25.30
CA GLY A 119 12.26 -2.35 -25.85
C GLY A 119 11.95 -3.40 -24.78
N PHE A 120 12.05 -4.67 -25.18
CA PHE A 120 11.84 -5.81 -24.31
C PHE A 120 13.16 -6.52 -24.01
N THR A 121 13.15 -7.35 -22.97
CA THR A 121 14.25 -8.26 -22.65
C THR A 121 13.80 -9.71 -22.79
N ASN A 122 14.72 -10.65 -22.68
CA ASN A 122 14.41 -12.09 -22.66
C ASN A 122 13.90 -12.63 -21.32
N ASP A 123 13.30 -11.76 -20.49
CA ASP A 123 12.53 -12.19 -19.31
C ASP A 123 11.39 -13.13 -19.76
N PRO A 124 11.41 -14.41 -19.36
CA PRO A 124 10.45 -15.41 -19.85
C PRO A 124 9.02 -15.13 -19.37
N LEU A 125 8.83 -14.42 -18.25
CA LEU A 125 7.51 -14.02 -17.78
C LEU A 125 6.98 -12.84 -18.62
N LEU A 126 7.84 -11.88 -18.95
CA LEU A 126 7.47 -10.76 -19.83
C LEU A 126 7.00 -11.26 -21.19
N HIS A 127 7.73 -12.18 -21.81
CA HIS A 127 7.38 -12.75 -23.13
C HIS A 127 5.98 -13.37 -23.16
N GLY A 128 5.59 -14.12 -22.14
CA GLY A 128 4.22 -14.66 -22.03
C GLY A 128 3.16 -13.56 -21.86
N ARG A 129 3.49 -12.48 -21.13
CA ARG A 129 2.60 -11.32 -20.93
C ARG A 129 2.42 -10.50 -22.21
N LEU A 130 3.42 -10.45 -23.10
CA LEU A 130 3.26 -9.77 -24.40
C LEU A 130 2.14 -10.37 -25.24
N PHE A 131 1.90 -11.68 -25.12
CA PHE A 131 0.77 -12.34 -25.76
C PHE A 131 -0.55 -12.11 -25.01
N SER A 132 -0.56 -12.38 -23.69
CA SER A 132 -1.78 -12.50 -22.89
C SER A 132 -2.65 -11.23 -22.86
N TYR A 133 -2.03 -10.06 -22.76
CA TYR A 133 -2.77 -8.81 -22.57
C TYR A 133 -3.53 -8.35 -23.81
N LEU A 134 -3.09 -8.75 -25.00
CA LEU A 134 -3.82 -8.55 -26.25
C LEU A 134 -4.99 -9.54 -26.36
N ASP A 135 -4.69 -10.83 -26.16
CA ASP A 135 -5.64 -11.93 -26.31
C ASP A 135 -6.86 -11.78 -25.39
N THR A 136 -6.65 -11.46 -24.11
CA THR A 136 -7.74 -11.33 -23.13
C THR A 136 -8.77 -10.26 -23.49
N GLN A 137 -8.37 -9.19 -24.20
CA GLN A 137 -9.31 -8.12 -24.57
C GLN A 137 -10.34 -8.59 -25.59
N LEU A 138 -10.01 -9.60 -26.40
CA LEU A 138 -10.94 -10.14 -27.40
C LEU A 138 -12.19 -10.69 -26.73
N ASN A 139 -12.06 -11.37 -25.59
CA ASN A 139 -13.18 -11.85 -24.80
C ASN A 139 -13.74 -10.72 -23.92
N ARG A 140 -12.89 -10.02 -23.15
CA ARG A 140 -13.33 -9.03 -22.17
C ARG A 140 -14.14 -7.89 -22.78
N MET A 141 -13.76 -7.43 -23.97
CA MET A 141 -14.47 -6.39 -24.71
C MET A 141 -15.39 -6.94 -25.80
N ASN A 142 -15.36 -8.26 -26.01
CA ASN A 142 -16.05 -8.94 -27.11
C ASN A 142 -15.83 -8.26 -28.48
N SER A 143 -14.67 -7.64 -28.69
CA SER A 143 -14.37 -6.88 -29.90
C SER A 143 -12.87 -6.79 -30.12
N LYS A 144 -12.45 -6.75 -31.38
CA LYS A 144 -11.07 -6.42 -31.78
C LYS A 144 -10.81 -4.90 -31.81
N ASN A 145 -11.87 -4.09 -31.70
CA ASN A 145 -11.83 -2.63 -31.77
C ASN A 145 -11.74 -1.96 -30.38
N PHE A 146 -11.31 -2.66 -29.33
CA PHE A 146 -11.25 -2.12 -27.96
C PHE A 146 -10.36 -0.88 -27.80
N MET A 147 -9.34 -0.71 -28.66
CA MET A 147 -8.50 0.50 -28.71
C MET A 147 -9.23 1.74 -29.23
N GLN A 148 -10.46 1.58 -29.74
CA GLN A 148 -11.28 2.70 -30.20
C GLN A 148 -12.19 3.26 -29.11
N LEU A 149 -12.28 2.61 -27.94
CA LEU A 149 -13.00 3.16 -26.78
C LEU A 149 -12.32 4.46 -26.32
N PRO A 150 -13.07 5.51 -25.92
CA PRO A 150 -12.51 6.82 -25.58
C PRO A 150 -11.32 6.77 -24.63
N ILE A 151 -11.38 5.94 -23.57
CA ILE A 151 -10.31 5.82 -22.57
C ILE A 151 -9.04 5.14 -23.08
N ASN A 152 -9.12 4.33 -24.14
CA ASN A 152 -8.00 3.57 -24.70
C ASN A 152 -7.38 4.24 -25.93
N ARG A 153 -8.05 5.24 -26.49
CA ARG A 153 -7.60 5.90 -27.72
C ARG A 153 -6.31 6.69 -27.46
N PRO A 154 -5.31 6.56 -28.35
CA PRO A 154 -4.16 7.46 -28.28
C PRO A 154 -4.60 8.89 -28.59
N ILE A 155 -3.89 9.85 -28.01
CA ILE A 155 -4.08 11.28 -28.30
C ILE A 155 -3.50 11.71 -29.65
N VAL A 156 -2.73 10.83 -30.31
CA VAL A 156 -2.14 11.05 -31.63
C VAL A 156 -2.96 10.35 -32.72
N PRO A 157 -2.92 10.84 -33.97
CA PRO A 157 -3.59 10.18 -35.10
C PRO A 157 -3.08 8.75 -35.33
N VAL A 158 -3.99 7.84 -35.64
CA VAL A 158 -3.68 6.44 -35.98
C VAL A 158 -4.04 6.18 -37.44
N HIS A 159 -3.04 5.83 -38.25
CA HIS A 159 -3.23 5.50 -39.66
C HIS A 159 -2.63 4.13 -39.94
N ASN A 160 -3.47 3.19 -40.38
CA ASN A 160 -3.05 1.84 -40.75
C ASN A 160 -4.07 1.21 -41.72
N ASN A 161 -3.82 -0.04 -42.08
CA ASN A 161 -4.66 -0.82 -42.99
C ASN A 161 -5.64 -1.77 -42.27
N PHE A 162 -5.79 -1.67 -40.95
CA PHE A 162 -6.81 -2.46 -40.22
C PHE A 162 -8.22 -1.95 -40.55
N ARG A 163 -9.15 -2.87 -40.76
CA ARG A 163 -10.55 -2.60 -41.13
C ARG A 163 -11.49 -3.52 -40.37
N ASP A 164 -12.78 -3.21 -40.46
CA ASP A 164 -13.91 -4.02 -39.99
C ASP A 164 -13.86 -4.33 -38.48
N GLY A 165 -14.29 -5.53 -38.09
CA GLY A 165 -14.40 -5.96 -36.69
C GLY A 165 -15.73 -5.58 -36.04
N PHE A 166 -16.14 -6.34 -35.03
CA PHE A 166 -17.37 -6.09 -34.28
C PHE A 166 -17.36 -4.70 -33.64
N MET A 167 -18.50 -4.00 -33.67
CA MET A 167 -18.65 -2.63 -33.15
C MET A 167 -17.58 -1.68 -33.66
N GLN A 168 -17.32 -1.67 -34.98
CA GLN A 168 -16.47 -0.67 -35.62
C GLN A 168 -17.18 0.70 -35.66
N PRO A 169 -16.75 1.72 -34.90
CA PRO A 169 -17.39 3.03 -34.92
C PRO A 169 -16.86 3.95 -36.03
N VAL A 170 -15.71 3.65 -36.64
CA VAL A 170 -15.06 4.52 -37.63
C VAL A 170 -15.49 4.15 -39.05
N VAL A 171 -15.86 5.16 -39.83
CA VAL A 171 -16.00 5.05 -41.29
C VAL A 171 -14.65 5.34 -41.94
N PHE A 172 -14.01 4.31 -42.47
CA PHE A 172 -12.71 4.45 -43.14
C PHE A 172 -12.83 5.20 -44.47
N GLN A 173 -11.92 6.13 -44.71
CA GLN A 173 -11.81 6.88 -45.95
C GLN A 173 -10.69 6.31 -46.84
N GLY A 174 -10.80 6.52 -48.16
CA GLY A 174 -9.81 6.06 -49.14
C GLY A 174 -10.27 4.84 -49.94
N LYS A 175 -9.47 4.48 -50.95
CA LYS A 175 -9.81 3.41 -51.91
C LYS A 175 -9.10 2.08 -51.62
N VAL A 176 -8.20 2.05 -50.63
CA VAL A 176 -7.31 0.92 -50.34
C VAL A 176 -7.27 0.56 -48.86
N ASN A 177 -6.99 -0.72 -48.59
CA ASN A 177 -6.78 -1.28 -47.25
C ASN A 177 -5.55 -2.22 -47.22
N TYR A 178 -4.57 -2.00 -48.10
CA TYR A 178 -3.37 -2.83 -48.22
C TYR A 178 -2.14 -1.98 -48.56
N TYR A 179 -0.95 -2.54 -48.29
CA TYR A 179 0.34 -1.93 -48.61
C TYR A 179 1.31 -3.02 -49.11
N PRO A 180 2.13 -2.75 -50.14
CA PRO A 180 2.16 -1.53 -50.95
C PRO A 180 0.94 -1.41 -51.89
N ASN A 181 0.59 -0.19 -52.28
CA ASN A 181 -0.49 0.13 -53.22
C ASN A 181 -0.17 1.34 -54.12
N THR A 182 -0.64 1.31 -55.37
CA THR A 182 -0.49 2.44 -56.32
C THR A 182 -1.72 3.35 -56.39
N MET A 183 -2.88 2.88 -55.91
CA MET A 183 -4.14 3.62 -56.01
C MET A 183 -4.26 4.78 -55.03
N GLN A 184 -3.35 4.85 -54.04
CA GLN A 184 -3.30 5.89 -53.02
C GLN A 184 -1.86 6.25 -52.64
N ASP A 185 -0.96 6.24 -53.63
CA ASP A 185 0.44 6.66 -53.49
C ASP A 185 1.16 6.00 -52.29
N ASN A 186 0.92 4.71 -52.07
CA ASN A 186 1.48 3.94 -50.95
C ASN A 186 1.15 4.49 -49.54
N THR A 187 0.07 5.26 -49.38
CA THR A 187 -0.36 5.74 -48.04
C THR A 187 -1.32 4.77 -47.34
N PRO A 188 -1.33 4.70 -45.99
CA PRO A 188 -0.33 5.29 -45.09
C PRO A 188 1.05 4.63 -45.26
N GLN A 189 2.11 5.44 -45.21
CA GLN A 189 3.49 4.99 -45.44
C GLN A 189 4.08 4.31 -44.21
N VAL A 190 5.03 3.40 -44.44
CA VAL A 190 5.87 2.84 -43.36
C VAL A 190 6.78 3.95 -42.82
N ALA A 191 6.74 4.18 -41.51
CA ALA A 191 7.60 5.17 -40.87
C ALA A 191 9.08 4.79 -41.00
N SER A 192 9.93 5.78 -41.28
CA SER A 192 11.37 5.58 -41.41
C SER A 192 12.00 5.20 -40.06
N PRO A 193 12.78 4.12 -39.96
CA PRO A 193 13.53 3.78 -38.74
C PRO A 193 14.45 4.92 -38.27
N GLN A 194 15.01 5.70 -39.19
CA GLN A 194 15.98 6.74 -38.88
C GLN A 194 15.33 7.94 -38.16
N THR A 195 14.06 8.20 -38.40
CA THR A 195 13.34 9.35 -37.81
C THR A 195 12.38 8.89 -36.71
N ASP A 196 11.34 8.13 -37.08
CA ASP A 196 10.11 8.07 -36.27
C ASP A 196 9.61 6.64 -36.01
N GLY A 197 10.05 5.66 -36.80
CA GLY A 197 9.60 4.26 -36.68
C GLY A 197 10.08 3.59 -35.39
N TYR A 198 9.28 2.68 -34.81
CA TYR A 198 9.76 1.81 -33.74
C TYR A 198 10.88 0.90 -34.29
N ILE A 199 11.94 0.71 -33.51
CA ILE A 199 13.08 -0.15 -33.86
C ILE A 199 13.30 -1.13 -32.72
N ASP A 200 13.33 -2.41 -33.05
CA ASP A 200 13.81 -3.43 -32.13
C ASP A 200 15.33 -3.34 -31.98
N TYR A 201 15.78 -3.46 -30.73
CA TYR A 201 17.20 -3.59 -30.44
C TYR A 201 17.75 -4.85 -31.14
N PRO A 202 18.85 -4.76 -31.91
CA PRO A 202 19.41 -5.90 -32.65
C PRO A 202 20.17 -6.84 -31.69
N GLU A 203 19.44 -7.45 -30.74
CA GLU A 203 19.98 -8.39 -29.77
C GLU A 203 20.61 -9.60 -30.47
N TYR A 204 21.82 -9.98 -30.04
CA TYR A 204 22.45 -11.20 -30.49
C TYR A 204 21.86 -12.42 -29.77
N VAL A 205 21.15 -13.27 -30.51
CA VAL A 205 20.54 -14.50 -29.97
C VAL A 205 21.36 -15.72 -30.39
N ASN A 206 21.89 -16.45 -29.41
CA ASN A 206 22.61 -17.70 -29.63
C ASN A 206 22.08 -18.80 -28.71
N GLY A 207 21.63 -19.92 -29.28
CA GLY A 207 21.11 -21.05 -28.51
C GLY A 207 20.37 -22.07 -29.38
N SER A 208 19.93 -23.17 -28.76
CA SER A 208 19.06 -24.16 -29.38
C SER A 208 17.64 -24.06 -28.81
N LYS A 209 16.64 -24.40 -29.63
CA LYS A 209 15.25 -24.44 -29.19
C LYS A 209 15.09 -25.52 -28.12
N GLY A 210 14.62 -25.13 -26.94
CA GLY A 210 14.38 -26.04 -25.81
C GLY A 210 13.35 -25.47 -24.84
N ARG A 211 12.77 -26.35 -24.02
CA ARG A 211 11.91 -25.95 -22.90
C ARG A 211 12.71 -26.10 -21.61
N GLY A 212 13.17 -24.97 -21.07
CA GLY A 212 13.89 -24.88 -19.81
C GLY A 212 15.40 -25.14 -19.89
N LYS A 213 16.10 -24.58 -18.89
CA LYS A 213 17.34 -25.03 -18.21
C LYS A 213 17.63 -24.01 -17.10
N TYR A 214 17.84 -24.44 -15.87
CA TYR A 214 18.02 -23.51 -14.74
C TYR A 214 19.48 -23.11 -14.58
N GLY A 215 19.83 -21.91 -15.04
CA GLY A 215 21.05 -21.21 -14.66
C GLY A 215 20.87 -20.53 -13.30
N LYS A 216 21.08 -19.22 -13.25
CA LYS A 216 20.89 -18.39 -12.05
C LYS A 216 19.43 -18.37 -11.52
N PHE A 217 18.45 -18.81 -12.32
CA PHE A 217 17.04 -18.95 -11.92
C PHE A 217 16.80 -20.02 -10.84
N ALA A 218 17.78 -20.90 -10.56
CA ALA A 218 17.66 -21.97 -9.56
C ALA A 218 17.76 -21.49 -8.11
N ASP A 219 18.26 -20.27 -7.87
CA ASP A 219 18.24 -19.69 -6.54
C ASP A 219 16.84 -19.15 -6.22
N HIS A 220 16.18 -19.75 -5.24
CA HIS A 220 14.83 -19.40 -4.81
C HIS A 220 14.78 -18.74 -3.42
N PHE A 221 15.92 -18.66 -2.73
CA PHE A 221 15.93 -18.37 -1.29
C PHE A 221 16.77 -17.14 -0.92
N SER A 222 17.85 -16.82 -1.64
CA SER A 222 18.74 -15.73 -1.19
C SER A 222 18.04 -14.37 -1.14
N GLN A 223 17.14 -14.05 -2.06
CA GLN A 223 16.38 -12.80 -1.98
C GLN A 223 15.20 -12.83 -1.02
N ALA A 224 14.64 -14.01 -0.72
CA ALA A 224 13.69 -14.15 0.38
C ALA A 224 14.38 -13.90 1.73
N GLN A 225 15.63 -14.37 1.89
CA GLN A 225 16.47 -14.06 3.05
C GLN A 225 16.75 -12.56 3.12
N LEU A 226 17.23 -11.96 2.02
CA LEU A 226 17.48 -10.53 1.92
C LEU A 226 16.25 -9.71 2.36
N PHE A 227 15.07 -10.03 1.82
CA PHE A 227 13.83 -9.36 2.18
C PHE A 227 13.53 -9.49 3.68
N TYR A 228 13.47 -10.71 4.21
CA TYR A 228 13.13 -10.95 5.62
C TYR A 228 14.12 -10.27 6.58
N ASN A 229 15.42 -10.31 6.28
CA ASN A 229 16.45 -9.64 7.07
C ASN A 229 16.33 -8.12 7.02
N SER A 230 15.81 -7.57 5.92
CA SER A 230 15.63 -6.13 5.71
C SER A 230 14.40 -5.57 6.41
N LEU A 231 13.57 -6.41 7.03
CA LEU A 231 12.42 -6.01 7.83
C LEU A 231 12.83 -5.74 9.27
N THR A 232 12.21 -4.78 9.93
CA THR A 232 12.38 -4.57 11.39
C THR A 232 11.83 -5.76 12.18
N THR A 233 12.21 -5.92 13.45
CA THR A 233 11.70 -7.03 14.29
C THR A 233 10.16 -7.08 14.35
N PRO A 234 9.43 -5.94 14.48
CA PRO A 234 7.97 -5.95 14.36
C PRO A 234 7.44 -6.36 12.99
N GLU A 235 8.05 -5.89 11.90
CA GLU A 235 7.67 -6.30 10.54
C GLU A 235 7.87 -7.80 10.31
N GLN A 236 8.98 -8.38 10.82
CA GLN A 236 9.21 -9.82 10.81
C GLN A 236 8.15 -10.60 11.61
N GLN A 237 7.70 -10.05 12.74
CA GLN A 237 6.58 -10.63 13.49
C GLN A 237 5.30 -10.66 12.66
N GLN A 238 4.99 -9.60 11.91
CA GLN A 238 3.83 -9.58 11.01
C GLN A 238 3.93 -10.64 9.91
N VAL A 239 5.12 -10.88 9.34
CA VAL A 239 5.33 -11.97 8.36
C VAL A 239 5.07 -13.34 8.99
N VAL A 240 5.57 -13.57 10.20
CA VAL A 240 5.34 -14.82 10.94
C VAL A 240 3.85 -15.02 11.22
N ASP A 241 3.15 -13.98 11.68
CA ASP A 241 1.72 -14.07 12.00
C ASP A 241 0.86 -14.24 10.74
N ALA A 242 1.22 -13.61 9.63
CA ALA A 242 0.58 -13.84 8.34
C ALA A 242 0.75 -15.31 7.89
N ALA A 243 1.97 -15.86 7.98
CA ALA A 243 2.21 -17.26 7.63
C ALA A 243 1.47 -18.24 8.56
N ARG A 244 1.42 -17.95 9.87
CA ARG A 244 0.63 -18.73 10.84
C ARG A 244 -0.86 -18.70 10.51
N PHE A 245 -1.39 -17.53 10.18
CA PHE A 245 -2.79 -17.38 9.82
C PHE A 245 -3.14 -18.16 8.55
N GLU A 246 -2.39 -17.97 7.46
CA GLU A 246 -2.68 -18.61 6.16
C GLU A 246 -2.52 -20.14 6.23
N LEU A 247 -1.40 -20.62 6.77
CA LEU A 247 -1.18 -22.06 6.93
C LEU A 247 -2.10 -22.68 7.99
N GLY A 248 -2.46 -21.93 9.03
CA GLY A 248 -3.41 -22.36 10.06
C GLY A 248 -4.80 -22.67 9.50
N ARG A 249 -5.18 -22.06 8.37
CA ARG A 249 -6.41 -22.36 7.62
C ARG A 249 -6.30 -23.58 6.70
N CYS A 250 -5.10 -24.06 6.40
CA CYS A 250 -4.91 -25.26 5.59
C CYS A 250 -5.21 -26.51 6.41
N SER A 251 -6.22 -27.33 6.08
CA SER A 251 -6.53 -28.54 6.87
C SER A 251 -5.49 -29.67 6.74
N ASN A 252 -4.65 -29.65 5.71
CA ASN A 252 -3.69 -30.70 5.43
C ASN A 252 -2.35 -30.45 6.14
N MET A 253 -2.07 -31.28 7.16
CA MET A 253 -0.85 -31.19 7.97
C MET A 253 0.44 -31.36 7.16
N THR A 254 0.44 -32.22 6.14
CA THR A 254 1.60 -32.41 5.26
C THR A 254 1.90 -31.15 4.47
N ILE A 255 0.88 -30.43 4.01
CA ILE A 255 1.08 -29.15 3.31
C ILE A 255 1.68 -28.11 4.27
N ARG A 256 1.16 -28.00 5.50
CA ARG A 256 1.74 -27.12 6.53
C ARG A 256 3.21 -27.44 6.78
N GLN A 257 3.53 -28.72 7.01
CA GLN A 257 4.90 -29.18 7.24
C GLN A 257 5.81 -28.83 6.06
N ASN A 258 5.39 -29.11 4.83
CA ASN A 258 6.17 -28.82 3.63
C ASN A 258 6.46 -27.32 3.50
N MET A 259 5.46 -26.47 3.74
CA MET A 259 5.65 -25.01 3.69
C MET A 259 6.58 -24.51 4.80
N VAL A 260 6.49 -25.08 6.02
CA VAL A 260 7.47 -24.79 7.09
C VAL A 260 8.89 -25.15 6.66
N GLN A 261 9.09 -26.26 5.94
CA GLN A 261 10.40 -26.61 5.40
C GLN A 261 10.89 -25.61 4.34
N VAL A 262 9.99 -25.04 3.53
CA VAL A 262 10.33 -23.95 2.60
C VAL A 262 10.79 -22.70 3.37
N PHE A 263 10.04 -22.28 4.41
CA PHE A 263 10.45 -21.16 5.26
C PHE A 263 11.80 -21.40 5.96
N ASN A 264 12.10 -22.65 6.30
CA ASN A 264 13.36 -23.02 6.97
C ASN A 264 14.60 -22.88 6.06
N ARG A 265 14.41 -22.85 4.73
CA ARG A 265 15.45 -22.49 3.75
C ARG A 265 15.74 -20.98 3.75
N VAL A 266 14.81 -20.18 4.27
CA VAL A 266 14.96 -18.72 4.41
C VAL A 266 15.54 -18.40 5.78
N ASP A 267 14.80 -18.68 6.85
CA ASP A 267 15.25 -18.40 8.20
C ASP A 267 14.68 -19.42 9.21
N ASN A 268 15.55 -20.04 10.00
CA ASN A 268 15.15 -21.07 10.94
C ASN A 268 14.37 -20.50 12.15
N ASN A 269 14.64 -19.28 12.61
CA ASN A 269 13.89 -18.67 13.70
C ASN A 269 12.45 -18.38 13.26
N MET A 270 12.28 -17.82 12.06
CA MET A 270 11.00 -17.64 11.39
C MET A 270 10.25 -18.97 11.27
N ALA A 271 10.88 -19.99 10.67
CA ALA A 271 10.25 -21.28 10.44
C ALA A 271 9.81 -21.97 11.74
N THR A 272 10.63 -21.91 12.79
CA THR A 272 10.30 -22.47 14.12
C THR A 272 9.09 -21.78 14.74
N ARG A 273 9.03 -20.44 14.64
CA ARG A 273 7.89 -19.65 15.16
C ARG A 273 6.61 -19.93 14.39
N ILE A 274 6.69 -20.11 13.08
CA ILE A 274 5.55 -20.51 12.24
C ILE A 274 5.11 -21.94 12.61
N ALA A 275 6.04 -22.89 12.70
CA ALA A 275 5.78 -24.29 13.01
C ALA A 275 4.97 -24.46 14.30
N PHE A 276 5.37 -23.74 15.35
CA PHE A 276 4.66 -23.69 16.62
C PHE A 276 3.20 -23.27 16.46
N GLY A 277 2.95 -22.16 15.74
CA GLY A 277 1.60 -21.62 15.56
C GLY A 277 0.68 -22.47 14.68
N VAL A 278 1.25 -23.31 13.80
CA VAL A 278 0.47 -24.15 12.86
C VAL A 278 0.41 -25.62 13.27
N GLY A 279 1.00 -25.98 14.41
CA GLY A 279 0.89 -27.28 15.04
C GLY A 279 1.75 -28.38 14.40
N VAL A 280 2.89 -28.03 13.81
CA VAL A 280 3.80 -29.01 13.18
C VAL A 280 5.15 -29.08 13.89
N PRO A 281 5.93 -30.18 13.75
CA PRO A 281 7.24 -30.30 14.38
C PRO A 281 8.17 -29.13 14.05
N LEU A 282 8.90 -28.65 15.06
CA LEU A 282 9.89 -27.59 14.91
C LEU A 282 11.03 -28.09 14.00
N PRO A 283 11.36 -27.37 12.92
CA PRO A 283 12.42 -27.79 12.01
C PRO A 283 13.81 -27.54 12.61
N GLU A 284 14.72 -28.48 12.40
CA GLU A 284 16.15 -28.23 12.60
C GLU A 284 16.68 -27.28 11.54
N GLN A 285 17.73 -26.51 11.86
CA GLN A 285 18.33 -25.58 10.91
C GLN A 285 18.99 -26.35 9.74
N THR A 286 18.57 -26.08 8.51
CA THR A 286 19.13 -26.73 7.31
C THR A 286 20.09 -25.82 6.54
N GLU A 287 19.94 -24.50 6.66
CA GLU A 287 20.74 -23.52 5.93
C GLU A 287 21.14 -22.35 6.85
N VAL A 288 22.26 -21.70 6.52
CA VAL A 288 22.75 -20.53 7.26
C VAL A 288 22.28 -19.26 6.55
N ASN A 289 21.40 -18.52 7.21
CA ASN A 289 21.02 -17.17 6.81
C ASN A 289 22.20 -16.21 7.05
N GLN A 290 22.67 -15.56 5.98
CA GLN A 290 23.84 -14.67 6.02
C GLN A 290 23.54 -13.26 6.56
N ASN A 291 22.29 -12.98 6.96
CA ASN A 291 21.85 -11.70 7.51
C ASN A 291 22.14 -10.48 6.60
N GLN A 292 22.21 -10.70 5.28
CA GLN A 292 22.33 -9.60 4.31
C GLN A 292 21.03 -8.79 4.28
N THR A 293 21.16 -7.47 4.17
CA THR A 293 20.03 -6.52 4.18
C THR A 293 20.13 -5.52 3.02
N ASP A 294 19.00 -4.91 2.68
CA ASP A 294 18.89 -3.77 1.79
C ASP A 294 18.01 -2.69 2.44
N HIS A 295 18.44 -1.43 2.31
CA HIS A 295 17.84 -0.30 3.03
C HIS A 295 16.46 0.12 2.50
N ALA A 296 16.06 -0.33 1.30
CA ALA A 296 14.85 0.13 0.63
C ALA A 296 13.62 -0.79 0.83
N LEU A 297 13.73 -1.85 1.64
CA LEU A 297 12.69 -2.90 1.74
C LEU A 297 11.78 -2.80 2.97
N SER A 298 12.23 -2.16 4.05
CA SER A 298 11.39 -1.93 5.23
C SER A 298 10.43 -0.76 4.97
N ILE A 299 9.18 -0.95 5.37
CA ILE A 299 8.14 0.08 5.31
C ILE A 299 8.27 1.02 6.49
N GLU A 300 8.60 0.50 7.68
CA GLU A 300 8.87 1.30 8.87
C GLU A 300 10.03 2.28 8.66
N ASN A 301 11.09 1.84 7.97
CA ASN A 301 12.26 2.68 7.68
C ASN A 301 12.11 3.51 6.40
N TYR A 302 10.94 3.49 5.75
CA TYR A 302 10.69 4.35 4.59
C TYR A 302 10.68 5.83 5.00
N PRO A 303 11.16 6.77 4.16
CA PRO A 303 11.12 8.20 4.49
C PRO A 303 9.74 8.67 4.93
N CYS A 304 9.71 9.32 6.10
CA CYS A 304 8.47 9.74 6.74
C CYS A 304 7.68 10.75 5.91
N PRO A 305 6.34 10.71 6.00
CA PRO A 305 5.52 11.76 5.42
C PRO A 305 5.86 13.12 6.05
N LYS A 306 5.78 14.17 5.22
CA LYS A 306 6.10 15.54 5.65
C LYS A 306 4.98 16.18 6.49
N ASP A 307 3.75 15.71 6.31
CA ASP A 307 2.55 16.23 6.94
C ASP A 307 1.55 15.08 7.21
N ILE A 308 0.36 15.43 7.72
CA ILE A 308 -0.73 14.48 8.00
C ILE A 308 -1.89 14.64 7.01
N LYS A 309 -1.63 15.16 5.81
CA LYS A 309 -2.68 15.28 4.81
C LYS A 309 -3.36 13.95 4.56
N THR A 310 -4.67 14.00 4.39
CA THR A 310 -5.59 12.87 4.19
C THR A 310 -5.71 11.88 5.36
N LYS A 311 -4.88 11.98 6.40
CA LYS A 311 -5.02 11.13 7.61
C LYS A 311 -6.36 11.37 8.28
N ARG A 312 -7.09 10.30 8.58
CA ARG A 312 -8.41 10.36 9.20
C ARG A 312 -8.32 10.32 10.72
N VAL A 313 -8.90 11.30 11.40
CA VAL A 313 -8.89 11.37 12.88
C VAL A 313 -10.31 11.40 13.42
N ALA A 314 -10.62 10.48 14.33
CA ALA A 314 -11.90 10.44 15.03
C ALA A 314 -11.84 11.22 16.34
N ILE A 315 -12.73 12.19 16.52
CA ILE A 315 -12.99 12.84 17.80
C ILE A 315 -14.24 12.18 18.41
N LEU A 316 -14.07 11.53 19.57
CA LEU A 316 -15.17 10.83 20.24
C LEU A 316 -15.99 11.81 21.08
N THR A 317 -17.28 11.91 20.81
CA THR A 317 -18.15 12.94 21.39
C THR A 317 -19.50 12.37 21.84
N VAL A 318 -20.11 12.99 22.85
CA VAL A 318 -21.49 12.78 23.31
C VAL A 318 -21.98 14.05 24.00
N PRO A 319 -23.30 14.22 24.26
CA PRO A 319 -23.77 15.29 25.15
C PRO A 319 -22.99 15.31 26.48
N GLY A 320 -22.53 16.49 26.90
CA GLY A 320 -21.67 16.71 28.06
C GLY A 320 -20.16 16.82 27.78
N ILE A 321 -19.71 16.49 26.55
CA ILE A 321 -18.32 16.75 26.11
C ILE A 321 -18.10 18.26 25.91
N ASP A 322 -16.90 18.75 26.23
CA ASP A 322 -16.52 20.14 26.00
C ASP A 322 -16.48 20.45 24.49
N ALA A 323 -17.51 21.17 24.04
CA ALA A 323 -17.69 21.52 22.63
C ALA A 323 -16.58 22.45 22.11
N GLN A 324 -16.06 23.35 22.95
CA GLN A 324 -15.02 24.29 22.55
C GLN A 324 -13.69 23.56 22.38
N GLU A 325 -13.36 22.65 23.31
CA GLU A 325 -12.17 21.81 23.23
C GLU A 325 -12.20 20.91 21.98
N ALA A 326 -13.30 20.18 21.77
CA ALA A 326 -13.50 19.31 20.61
C ALA A 326 -13.38 20.09 19.29
N LYS A 327 -14.02 21.27 19.21
CA LYS A 327 -13.92 22.16 18.04
C LYS A 327 -12.52 22.69 17.82
N THR A 328 -11.82 23.08 18.89
CA THR A 328 -10.45 23.62 18.77
C THR A 328 -9.48 22.57 18.22
N MET A 329 -9.54 21.34 18.71
CA MET A 329 -8.74 20.24 18.17
C MET A 329 -9.12 19.91 16.72
N PHE A 330 -10.42 19.90 16.40
CA PHE A 330 -10.89 19.76 15.03
C PHE A 330 -10.26 20.80 14.10
N ASP A 331 -10.33 22.09 14.47
CA ASP A 331 -9.80 23.19 13.65
C ASP A 331 -8.27 23.09 13.49
N ILE A 332 -7.54 22.64 14.51
CA ILE A 332 -6.08 22.43 14.44
C ILE A 332 -5.72 21.33 13.46
N LEU A 333 -6.29 20.14 13.62
CA LEU A 333 -6.01 19.00 12.76
C LEU A 333 -6.47 19.24 11.32
N HIS A 334 -7.62 19.89 11.14
CA HIS A 334 -8.13 20.26 9.83
C HIS A 334 -7.20 21.26 9.11
N ARG A 335 -6.71 22.30 9.82
CA ARG A 335 -5.70 23.23 9.26
C ARG A 335 -4.41 22.54 8.83
N LYS A 336 -4.05 21.43 9.50
CA LYS A 336 -2.88 20.60 9.17
C LYS A 336 -3.15 19.60 8.03
N GLY A 337 -4.37 19.56 7.49
CA GLY A 337 -4.76 18.75 6.34
C GLY A 337 -5.38 17.38 6.68
N ALA A 338 -5.60 17.08 7.97
CA ALA A 338 -6.26 15.85 8.37
C ALA A 338 -7.77 15.87 8.06
N TYR A 339 -8.33 14.70 7.82
CA TYR A 339 -9.76 14.48 7.66
C TYR A 339 -10.36 14.12 9.01
N VAL A 340 -10.93 15.13 9.68
CA VAL A 340 -11.41 14.97 11.05
C VAL A 340 -12.90 14.69 11.06
N ASP A 341 -13.31 13.64 11.76
CA ASP A 341 -14.71 13.31 11.99
C ASP A 341 -15.04 13.44 13.48
N MET A 342 -16.14 14.12 13.79
CA MET A 342 -16.75 14.11 15.12
C MET A 342 -17.79 13.00 15.17
N ILE A 343 -17.55 12.01 16.04
CA ILE A 343 -18.40 10.82 16.19
C ILE A 343 -19.26 10.99 17.42
N GLY A 344 -20.58 10.86 17.30
CA GLY A 344 -21.46 10.95 18.44
C GLY A 344 -22.69 10.06 18.43
N LEU A 345 -23.68 10.40 19.26
CA LEU A 345 -24.89 9.58 19.41
C LEU A 345 -25.85 9.72 18.22
N LYS A 346 -25.83 10.90 17.58
CA LYS A 346 -26.61 11.22 16.38
C LYS A 346 -25.79 12.17 15.51
N GLN A 347 -26.07 12.17 14.22
CA GLN A 347 -25.57 13.19 13.31
C GLN A 347 -26.29 14.52 13.60
N GLY A 348 -25.59 15.62 13.36
CA GLY A 348 -26.10 16.95 13.65
C GLY A 348 -25.70 17.47 15.02
N GLU A 349 -26.43 18.47 15.49
CA GLU A 349 -26.19 19.09 16.80
C GLU A 349 -26.62 18.13 17.92
N GLN A 350 -25.67 17.81 18.80
CA GLN A 350 -25.89 16.94 19.95
C GLN A 350 -26.35 17.73 21.18
N GLN A 351 -25.58 18.75 21.56
CA GLN A 351 -25.87 19.64 22.69
C GLN A 351 -24.92 20.85 22.68
N ASN A 352 -25.41 22.05 23.00
CA ASN A 352 -24.58 23.25 23.24
C ASN A 352 -23.53 23.53 22.13
N GLY A 353 -23.91 23.38 20.86
CA GLY A 353 -22.99 23.59 19.73
C GLY A 353 -22.02 22.44 19.43
N LEU A 354 -22.04 21.35 20.20
CA LEU A 354 -21.32 20.12 19.85
C LEU A 354 -22.00 19.43 18.67
N TRP A 355 -21.28 19.25 17.57
CA TRP A 355 -21.79 18.65 16.34
C TRP A 355 -21.14 17.29 16.07
N ALA A 356 -21.83 16.38 15.39
CA ALA A 356 -21.24 15.15 14.86
C ALA A 356 -21.63 14.93 13.40
N ASN A 357 -20.66 14.53 12.58
CA ASN A 357 -20.90 14.13 11.19
C ASN A 357 -21.06 12.61 11.04
N HIS A 358 -20.63 11.83 12.02
CA HIS A 358 -20.86 10.39 12.08
C HIS A 358 -21.42 9.96 13.43
N THR A 359 -22.07 8.81 13.46
CA THR A 359 -22.40 8.11 14.70
C THR A 359 -21.53 6.88 14.88
N TYR A 360 -21.44 6.41 16.12
CA TYR A 360 -20.81 5.13 16.45
C TYR A 360 -21.39 3.92 15.69
N LEU A 361 -22.61 4.03 15.14
CA LEU A 361 -23.23 3.00 14.30
C LEU A 361 -22.82 3.08 12.81
N THR A 362 -22.56 4.29 12.31
CA THR A 362 -22.33 4.56 10.88
C THR A 362 -20.88 4.49 10.46
N THR A 363 -19.96 4.37 11.41
CA THR A 363 -18.51 4.27 11.17
C THR A 363 -17.89 3.24 12.10
N SER A 364 -16.59 3.02 12.00
CA SER A 364 -15.85 2.04 12.82
C SER A 364 -14.42 2.51 13.07
N SER A 365 -13.85 2.11 14.21
CA SER A 365 -12.48 2.45 14.60
C SER A 365 -11.41 2.08 13.57
N VAL A 366 -11.67 1.04 12.77
CA VAL A 366 -10.73 0.59 11.75
C VAL A 366 -10.63 1.56 10.56
N LEU A 367 -11.56 2.51 10.42
CA LEU A 367 -11.60 3.49 9.32
C LEU A 367 -10.82 4.80 9.63
N TYR A 368 -10.17 4.87 10.78
CA TYR A 368 -9.43 6.07 11.24
C TYR A 368 -7.95 5.76 11.46
N ASP A 369 -7.08 6.72 11.20
CA ASP A 369 -5.64 6.66 11.48
C ASP A 369 -5.31 7.02 12.94
N GLY A 370 -6.15 7.81 13.61
CA GLY A 370 -5.95 8.20 15.02
C GLY A 370 -7.20 8.70 15.71
N PHE A 371 -7.09 8.91 17.02
CA PHE A 371 -8.23 9.23 17.90
C PHE A 371 -7.92 10.36 18.85
N TYR A 372 -8.96 11.16 19.15
CA TYR A 372 -8.94 12.13 20.22
C TYR A 372 -10.19 12.01 21.10
N VAL A 373 -10.00 12.01 22.41
CA VAL A 373 -11.07 12.02 23.41
C VAL A 373 -10.99 13.32 24.20
N PRO A 374 -11.84 14.32 23.90
CA PRO A 374 -11.88 15.56 24.65
C PRO A 374 -12.36 15.32 26.08
N SER A 375 -12.10 16.29 26.95
CA SER A 375 -12.67 16.35 28.29
C SER A 375 -14.17 16.65 28.26
N GLY A 376 -14.82 16.55 29.41
CA GLY A 376 -16.27 16.71 29.55
C GLY A 376 -16.75 16.47 30.96
N ASP A 377 -18.06 16.54 31.15
CA ASP A 377 -18.70 16.25 32.43
C ASP A 377 -18.82 14.73 32.71
N VAL A 378 -19.20 14.40 33.94
CA VAL A 378 -19.36 13.00 34.39
C VAL A 378 -20.42 12.26 33.57
N GLN A 379 -21.45 12.96 33.09
CA GLN A 379 -22.54 12.35 32.33
C GLN A 379 -22.06 11.91 30.95
N ALA A 380 -21.19 12.66 30.28
CA ALA A 380 -20.57 12.27 29.02
C ALA A 380 -19.80 10.95 29.16
N PHE A 381 -18.96 10.83 30.19
CA PHE A 381 -18.18 9.60 30.40
C PHE A 381 -19.03 8.44 30.90
N TYR A 382 -20.15 8.71 31.58
CA TYR A 382 -21.17 7.70 31.82
C TYR A 382 -21.76 7.18 30.50
N LEU A 383 -22.17 8.06 29.58
CA LEU A 383 -22.73 7.66 28.29
C LEU A 383 -21.73 6.89 27.43
N LEU A 384 -20.46 7.31 27.40
CA LEU A 384 -19.41 6.66 26.61
C LEU A 384 -18.98 5.29 27.17
N SER A 385 -19.10 5.09 28.50
CA SER A 385 -18.63 3.86 29.15
C SER A 385 -19.74 2.82 29.41
N ASN A 386 -21.01 3.20 29.25
CA ASN A 386 -22.16 2.34 29.54
C ASN A 386 -22.93 1.96 28.28
N ASN A 387 -23.68 0.87 28.38
CA ASN A 387 -24.54 0.41 27.30
C ASN A 387 -25.78 1.30 27.18
N ILE A 388 -25.92 1.93 26.03
CA ILE A 388 -27.10 2.70 25.65
C ILE A 388 -27.57 2.25 24.26
N SER A 389 -28.81 2.55 23.91
CA SER A 389 -29.42 2.12 22.64
C SER A 389 -28.84 2.78 21.39
N ALA A 390 -27.97 3.78 21.54
CA ALA A 390 -27.42 4.56 20.44
C ALA A 390 -26.30 3.85 19.66
N PHE A 391 -25.75 2.75 20.18
CA PHE A 391 -24.65 2.02 19.55
C PHE A 391 -24.55 0.55 20.03
N PRO A 392 -23.76 -0.30 19.35
CA PRO A 392 -23.52 -1.67 19.79
C PRO A 392 -22.81 -1.73 21.15
N TYR A 393 -22.84 -2.91 21.77
CA TYR A 393 -22.33 -3.10 23.14
C TYR A 393 -20.94 -2.47 23.35
N GLN A 394 -20.85 -1.49 24.24
CA GLN A 394 -19.62 -0.77 24.60
C GLN A 394 -18.82 -0.19 23.41
N GLU A 395 -19.47 0.20 22.31
CA GLU A 395 -18.79 0.61 21.07
C GLU A 395 -17.71 1.71 21.27
N PRO A 396 -17.92 2.80 22.04
CA PRO A 396 -16.85 3.80 22.23
C PRO A 396 -15.61 3.25 22.95
N LEU A 397 -15.78 2.26 23.83
CA LEU A 397 -14.66 1.56 24.47
C LEU A 397 -13.94 0.65 23.48
N VAL A 398 -14.68 -0.06 22.63
CA VAL A 398 -14.12 -0.88 21.55
C VAL A 398 -13.31 -0.03 20.58
N TYR A 399 -13.74 1.20 20.30
CA TYR A 399 -12.99 2.12 19.45
C TYR A 399 -11.56 2.35 19.95
N LEU A 400 -11.43 2.67 21.23
CA LEU A 400 -10.13 2.93 21.85
C LEU A 400 -9.30 1.65 22.02
N LEU A 401 -9.95 0.53 22.35
CA LEU A 401 -9.26 -0.75 22.48
C LEU A 401 -8.70 -1.23 21.13
N ASP A 402 -9.50 -1.16 20.06
CA ASP A 402 -9.04 -1.51 18.72
C ASP A 402 -7.94 -0.56 18.24
N ALA A 403 -8.11 0.75 18.44
CA ALA A 403 -7.06 1.73 18.15
C ALA A 403 -5.75 1.40 18.88
N PHE A 404 -5.84 1.02 20.16
CA PHE A 404 -4.68 0.65 20.96
C PHE A 404 -4.01 -0.61 20.40
N ARG A 405 -4.78 -1.67 20.16
CA ARG A 405 -4.34 -2.97 19.63
C ARG A 405 -3.77 -2.88 18.22
N HIS A 406 -4.27 -1.96 17.39
CA HIS A 406 -3.79 -1.72 16.04
C HIS A 406 -2.62 -0.73 15.99
N GLY A 407 -2.14 -0.25 17.13
CA GLY A 407 -0.97 0.62 17.21
C GLY A 407 -1.22 2.06 16.81
N LYS A 408 -2.47 2.52 16.75
CA LYS A 408 -2.83 3.88 16.29
C LYS A 408 -2.56 4.94 17.36
N PRO A 409 -2.17 6.17 17.02
CA PRO A 409 -2.08 7.26 18.00
C PRO A 409 -3.44 7.56 18.65
N ILE A 410 -3.43 7.73 19.97
CA ILE A 410 -4.62 8.09 20.77
C ILE A 410 -4.26 9.28 21.66
N ALA A 411 -5.02 10.35 21.55
CA ALA A 411 -4.92 11.53 22.40
C ALA A 411 -6.14 11.63 23.34
N ALA A 412 -5.93 12.11 24.56
CA ALA A 412 -7.01 12.36 25.50
C ALA A 412 -6.67 13.49 26.49
N SER A 413 -7.67 14.25 26.89
CA SER A 413 -7.52 15.37 27.82
C SER A 413 -8.50 15.25 29.00
N GLY A 414 -8.03 15.59 30.19
CA GLY A 414 -8.82 15.61 31.42
C GLY A 414 -9.56 14.30 31.68
N HIS A 415 -10.89 14.38 31.79
CA HIS A 415 -11.72 13.20 32.01
C HIS A 415 -11.71 12.22 30.83
N GLY A 416 -11.24 12.62 29.64
CA GLY A 416 -10.98 11.73 28.50
C GLY A 416 -10.09 10.53 28.88
N SER A 417 -9.13 10.74 29.78
CA SER A 417 -8.25 9.68 30.30
C SER A 417 -9.01 8.56 31.05
N LEU A 418 -10.19 8.86 31.61
CA LEU A 418 -11.05 7.87 32.28
C LEU A 418 -11.62 6.88 31.27
N LEU A 419 -11.96 7.35 30.07
CA LEU A 419 -12.47 6.47 29.00
C LEU A 419 -11.39 5.50 28.52
N LEU A 420 -10.15 5.97 28.41
CA LEU A 420 -9.01 5.11 28.07
C LEU A 420 -8.83 4.00 29.13
N LYS A 421 -8.91 4.34 30.42
CA LYS A 421 -8.86 3.35 31.51
C LYS A 421 -10.03 2.36 31.45
N ALA A 422 -11.24 2.83 31.12
CA ALA A 422 -12.42 1.98 30.99
C ALA A 422 -12.36 1.04 29.77
N SER A 423 -11.62 1.41 28.71
CA SER A 423 -11.55 0.65 27.46
C SER A 423 -10.74 -0.65 27.52
N GLY A 424 -10.17 -1.00 28.68
CA GLY A 424 -9.36 -2.20 28.85
C GLY A 424 -7.91 -2.06 28.39
N ILE A 425 -7.46 -0.83 28.08
CA ILE A 425 -6.03 -0.52 27.92
C ILE A 425 -5.33 -0.84 29.26
N PRO A 426 -4.17 -1.53 29.25
CA PRO A 426 -3.50 -1.95 30.48
C PRO A 426 -3.25 -0.78 31.44
N LEU A 427 -3.67 -0.93 32.70
CA LEU A 427 -3.48 0.12 33.71
C LEU A 427 -2.01 0.48 33.91
N SER A 428 -1.10 -0.49 33.75
CA SER A 428 0.35 -0.26 33.81
C SER A 428 0.84 0.77 32.80
N VAL A 429 0.19 0.87 31.64
CA VAL A 429 0.48 1.87 30.60
C VAL A 429 -0.05 3.24 31.03
N MET A 430 -1.24 3.28 31.63
CA MET A 430 -1.87 4.52 32.10
C MET A 430 -1.17 5.15 33.31
N THR A 431 -0.31 4.41 34.01
CA THR A 431 0.51 4.90 35.13
C THR A 431 1.93 5.30 34.74
N LEU A 432 2.32 5.11 33.47
CA LEU A 432 3.63 5.53 32.98
C LEU A 432 3.76 7.06 32.94
N SER A 433 4.99 7.57 32.88
CA SER A 433 5.22 9.00 32.65
C SER A 433 4.68 9.42 31.27
N HIS A 434 4.39 10.71 31.09
CA HIS A 434 3.90 11.23 29.80
C HIS A 434 4.86 10.87 28.65
N GLU A 435 6.18 10.97 28.84
CA GLU A 435 7.17 10.60 27.83
C GLU A 435 7.13 9.11 27.47
N GLN A 436 6.92 8.24 28.46
CA GLN A 436 6.77 6.80 28.21
C GLN A 436 5.44 6.49 27.49
N GLN A 437 4.37 7.22 27.81
CA GLN A 437 3.08 7.11 27.10
C GLN A 437 3.21 7.57 25.64
N LYS A 438 3.90 8.68 25.38
CA LYS A 438 4.19 9.17 24.03
C LYS A 438 5.00 8.17 23.20
N ASN A 439 5.95 7.47 23.82
CA ASN A 439 6.68 6.38 23.16
C ASN A 439 5.78 5.21 22.78
N LEU A 440 4.67 5.04 23.49
CA LEU A 440 3.60 4.13 23.12
C LEU A 440 2.57 4.80 22.24
N GLY A 441 2.63 6.09 21.88
CA GLY A 441 1.63 6.78 21.05
C GLY A 441 0.34 7.16 21.77
N LEU A 442 0.41 7.26 23.09
CA LEU A 442 -0.64 7.79 23.93
C LEU A 442 -0.26 9.21 24.34
N PHE A 443 -1.10 10.17 23.96
CA PHE A 443 -0.93 11.59 24.24
C PHE A 443 -1.99 12.01 25.26
N VAL A 444 -1.73 11.75 26.54
CA VAL A 444 -2.70 11.97 27.62
C VAL A 444 -2.25 13.11 28.51
N VAL A 445 -3.14 14.09 28.75
CA VAL A 445 -2.89 15.24 29.62
C VAL A 445 -4.08 15.48 30.55
N ASP A 446 -3.86 16.00 31.75
CA ASP A 446 -4.95 16.34 32.69
C ASP A 446 -5.77 17.55 32.23
N GLY A 447 -5.18 18.39 31.39
CA GLY A 447 -5.81 19.53 30.74
C GLY A 447 -4.87 20.11 29.69
N ILE A 448 -5.43 20.71 28.64
CA ILE A 448 -4.64 21.26 27.55
C ILE A 448 -4.30 22.71 27.90
N ALA A 449 -3.03 22.97 28.22
CA ALA A 449 -2.53 24.32 28.46
C ALA A 449 -2.31 25.09 27.14
N ASP A 450 -1.82 24.39 26.11
CA ASP A 450 -1.56 24.90 24.77
C ASP A 450 -2.07 23.89 23.74
N PHE A 451 -3.11 24.30 23.01
CA PHE A 451 -3.77 23.45 22.03
C PHE A 451 -2.93 23.23 20.77
N ASP A 452 -2.19 24.24 20.31
CA ASP A 452 -1.35 24.09 19.12
C ASP A 452 -0.19 23.12 19.43
N MET A 453 0.46 23.26 20.59
CA MET A 453 1.50 22.32 21.03
C MET A 453 0.96 20.88 21.17
N PHE A 454 -0.21 20.71 21.77
CA PHE A 454 -0.81 19.38 21.91
C PHE A 454 -1.24 18.78 20.57
N GLY A 455 -1.72 19.62 19.64
CA GLY A 455 -2.00 19.25 18.27
C GLY A 455 -0.73 18.83 17.50
N ASP A 456 0.40 19.50 17.72
CA ASP A 456 1.70 19.13 17.15
C ASP A 456 2.18 17.76 17.66
N GLU A 457 1.96 17.45 18.94
CA GLU A 457 2.29 16.13 19.49
C GLU A 457 1.46 15.01 18.82
N LEU A 458 0.15 15.23 18.66
CA LEU A 458 -0.72 14.28 17.95
C LEU A 458 -0.34 14.17 16.46
N GLU A 459 0.02 15.27 15.81
CA GLU A 459 0.53 15.26 14.42
C GLU A 459 1.77 14.38 14.30
N LYS A 460 2.75 14.52 15.20
CA LYS A 460 3.94 13.64 15.23
C LYS A 460 3.54 12.16 15.33
N GLY A 461 2.57 11.84 16.18
CA GLY A 461 2.04 10.48 16.31
C GLY A 461 1.38 9.96 15.04
N LEU A 462 0.60 10.80 14.36
CA LEU A 462 -0.07 10.47 13.09
C LEU A 462 0.92 10.28 11.94
N ARG A 463 2.00 11.08 11.89
CA ARG A 463 3.10 10.92 10.90
C ARG A 463 3.85 9.62 11.09
N ARG A 464 4.04 9.19 12.34
CA ARG A 464 4.61 7.87 12.68
C ARG A 464 3.68 6.70 12.30
N GLN A 465 2.38 6.95 12.18
CA GLN A 465 1.31 6.02 11.81
C GLN A 465 1.04 4.92 12.84
N ARG A 466 2.07 4.13 13.21
CA ARG A 466 1.93 2.96 14.08
C ARG A 466 2.99 2.88 15.16
N TYR A 467 2.55 2.42 16.32
CA TYR A 467 3.38 2.19 17.51
C TYR A 467 3.56 0.69 17.71
N TRP A 468 4.53 0.14 16.98
CA TRP A 468 4.82 -1.29 16.93
C TRP A 468 5.21 -1.91 18.27
N ASN A 469 5.73 -1.11 19.20
CA ASN A 469 6.03 -1.54 20.57
C ASN A 469 4.78 -1.88 21.40
N ARG A 470 3.56 -1.57 20.91
CA ARG A 470 2.31 -2.09 21.49
C ARG A 470 1.96 -3.50 21.01
N LEU A 471 2.48 -3.90 19.86
CA LEU A 471 2.18 -5.21 19.29
C LEU A 471 3.12 -6.25 19.90
N PRO A 472 2.58 -7.34 20.47
CA PRO A 472 3.40 -8.35 21.11
C PRO A 472 4.29 -9.05 20.08
N LEU A 473 5.55 -9.24 20.46
CA LEU A 473 6.49 -10.09 19.73
C LEU A 473 6.50 -11.48 20.37
N ASP A 474 6.79 -12.51 19.58
CA ASP A 474 7.05 -13.83 20.12
C ASP A 474 8.24 -13.76 21.09
N PRO A 475 8.16 -14.41 22.27
CA PRO A 475 9.27 -14.43 23.24
C PRO A 475 10.59 -14.98 22.67
N ASN A 476 10.50 -15.82 21.65
CA ASN A 476 11.65 -16.44 20.97
C ASN A 476 12.05 -15.69 19.68
N ALA A 477 11.45 -14.54 19.38
CA ALA A 477 11.85 -13.71 18.25
C ALA A 477 13.29 -13.22 18.46
N LYS A 478 14.17 -13.50 17.49
CA LYS A 478 15.50 -12.90 17.46
C LYS A 478 15.38 -11.46 16.96
N GLN A 479 16.26 -10.58 17.44
CA GLN A 479 16.34 -9.22 16.94
C GLN A 479 16.76 -9.23 15.46
N SER A 480 16.02 -8.49 14.63
CA SER A 480 16.38 -8.31 13.22
C SER A 480 17.73 -7.60 13.06
N PRO A 481 18.54 -7.93 12.04
CA PRO A 481 19.70 -7.11 11.66
C PRO A 481 19.31 -5.69 11.21
N THR A 482 18.06 -5.48 10.79
CA THR A 482 17.53 -4.16 10.45
C THR A 482 16.90 -3.50 11.68
N LEU A 483 17.52 -2.44 12.17
CA LEU A 483 17.01 -1.66 13.29
C LEU A 483 15.84 -0.78 12.83
N SER A 484 14.83 -0.67 13.71
CA SER A 484 13.73 0.28 13.54
C SER A 484 14.28 1.71 13.62
N GLN A 485 14.00 2.48 12.59
CA GLN A 485 14.22 3.92 12.50
C GLN A 485 12.85 4.57 12.36
N PRO A 486 12.03 4.58 13.44
CA PRO A 486 10.72 5.19 13.36
C PRO A 486 10.90 6.67 13.03
N CYS A 487 9.86 7.31 12.50
CA CYS A 487 9.85 8.75 12.27
C CYS A 487 10.33 9.52 13.51
N SER A 488 11.62 9.82 13.52
CA SER A 488 12.31 10.57 14.56
C SER A 488 12.10 12.05 14.27
N GLU A 489 12.03 12.83 15.35
CA GLU A 489 11.72 14.26 15.36
C GLU A 489 12.44 15.11 14.32
#